data_AF-A0A3M1Q9U3-F1
#
_entry.id   AF-A0A3M1Q9U3-F1
#
_cell.length_a   1.000
_cell.length_b   1.000
_cell.length_c   1.000
_cell.angle_alpha   90.00
_cell.angle_beta   90.00
_cell.angle_gamma   90.00
#
_symmetry.space_group_name_H-M   'P 1'
#
loop_
_entity.id
_entity.type
_entity.pdbx_description
1 polymer ?
#
loop_
_entity_poly.entity_id
_entity_poly.type
_entity_poly.pdbx_seq_one_letter_code
_entity_poly.pdbx_strand_id
1 'polypeptide(L)'
;MADRRQQLMQEALDEQLSAEMQAELEAELKADRAVAAEFDRLQQVDRLLATAPFERAPQRLALNIIAKLAEDLQHKHLPRTSGLALALALSLMTLAALPLLISLSWFILSIIGSAAALSTALQQLMQILIAMRGMLDVVVEQAQLMTETYPQLAFVLLAFVPMSMLWAWLLRTMQRNTEATSL
;
A
#
# COMPACT_ATOMS: atom_id res chain seq x y z
N MET A 1 -2.69 -28.53 27.12
CA MET A 1 -2.71 -29.59 26.07
C MET A 1 -4.09 -29.73 25.42
N ALA A 2 -5.20 -29.51 26.15
CA ALA A 2 -6.54 -29.49 25.57
C ALA A 2 -6.69 -28.43 24.44
N ASP A 3 -6.13 -27.23 24.62
CA ASP A 3 -6.28 -26.14 23.65
C ASP A 3 -5.65 -26.44 22.28
N ARG A 4 -4.50 -27.13 22.26
CA ARG A 4 -3.81 -27.49 21.01
C ARG A 4 -4.58 -28.54 20.20
N ARG A 5 -5.20 -29.49 20.89
CA ARG A 5 -6.06 -30.51 20.27
C ARG A 5 -7.29 -29.87 19.64
N GLN A 6 -7.90 -28.92 20.35
CA GLN A 6 -9.08 -28.19 19.86
C GLN A 6 -8.75 -27.33 18.63
N GLN A 7 -7.56 -26.72 18.60
CA GLN A 7 -7.06 -25.98 17.42
C GLN A 7 -6.88 -26.89 16.21
N LEU A 8 -6.25 -28.05 16.36
CA LEU A 8 -6.07 -29.01 15.25
C LEU A 8 -7.41 -29.51 14.68
N MET A 9 -8.40 -29.73 15.55
CA MET A 9 -9.76 -30.09 15.10
C MET A 9 -10.45 -28.97 14.33
N GLN A 10 -10.28 -27.71 14.76
CA GLN A 10 -10.86 -26.55 14.08
C GLN A 10 -10.20 -26.31 12.71
N GLU A 11 -8.87 -26.31 12.67
CA GLU A 11 -8.11 -26.15 11.42
C GLU A 11 -8.39 -27.28 10.41
N ALA A 12 -8.75 -28.48 10.89
CA ALA A 12 -9.18 -29.59 10.05
C ALA A 12 -10.58 -29.38 9.44
N LEU A 13 -11.49 -28.71 10.15
CA LEU A 13 -12.82 -28.35 9.63
C LEU A 13 -12.73 -27.21 8.61
N ASP A 14 -11.77 -26.29 8.79
CA ASP A 14 -11.54 -25.14 7.91
C ASP A 14 -10.70 -25.49 6.65
N GLU A 15 -10.32 -26.75 6.45
CA GLU A 15 -9.43 -27.24 5.36
C GLU A 15 -8.05 -26.55 5.31
N GLN A 16 -7.56 -26.02 6.43
CA GLN A 16 -6.29 -25.27 6.51
C GLN A 16 -5.14 -26.09 7.11
N LEU A 17 -5.38 -27.36 7.41
CA LEU A 17 -4.42 -28.23 8.08
C LEU A 17 -3.29 -28.68 7.13
N SER A 18 -2.03 -28.64 7.60
CA SER A 18 -0.89 -29.19 6.85
C SER A 18 -0.89 -30.72 6.87
N ALA A 19 -0.26 -31.35 5.87
CA ALA A 19 -0.21 -32.82 5.75
C ALA A 19 0.43 -33.52 6.97
N GLU A 20 1.38 -32.86 7.62
CA GLU A 20 2.03 -33.37 8.85
C GLU A 20 1.08 -33.32 10.05
N MET A 21 0.35 -32.23 10.22
CA MET A 21 -0.64 -32.04 11.29
C MET A 21 -1.87 -32.93 11.10
N GLN A 22 -2.22 -33.26 9.86
CA GLN A 22 -3.28 -34.20 9.54
C GLN A 22 -2.94 -35.63 9.99
N ALA A 23 -1.70 -36.07 9.77
CA ALA A 23 -1.25 -37.37 10.26
C ALA A 23 -1.22 -37.43 11.80
N GLU A 24 -0.88 -36.32 12.47
CA GLU A 24 -0.93 -36.19 13.93
C GLU A 24 -2.36 -36.30 14.45
N LEU A 25 -3.30 -35.56 13.86
CA LEU A 25 -4.72 -35.61 14.23
C LEU A 25 -5.33 -37.01 13.99
N GLU A 26 -5.04 -37.65 12.86
CA GLU A 26 -5.50 -39.01 12.58
C GLU A 26 -4.96 -40.04 13.58
N ALA A 27 -3.70 -39.89 14.01
CA ALA A 27 -3.11 -40.75 15.02
C ALA A 27 -3.81 -40.58 16.38
N GLU A 28 -4.14 -39.34 16.77
CA GLU A 28 -4.90 -39.06 18.00
C GLU A 28 -6.34 -39.60 17.94
N LEU A 29 -7.04 -39.42 16.81
CA LEU A 29 -8.40 -39.93 16.61
C LEU A 29 -8.46 -41.47 16.65
N LYS A 30 -7.40 -42.15 16.19
CA LYS A 30 -7.28 -43.62 16.30
C LYS A 30 -6.96 -44.08 17.71
N ALA A 31 -6.23 -43.27 18.48
CA ALA A 31 -5.80 -43.61 19.83
C ALA A 31 -6.91 -43.40 20.88
N ASP A 32 -7.76 -42.38 20.72
CA ASP A 32 -8.80 -42.03 21.70
C ASP A 32 -10.20 -41.97 21.05
N ARG A 33 -11.05 -42.95 21.40
CA ARG A 33 -12.43 -43.02 20.90
C ARG A 33 -13.32 -41.87 21.40
N ALA A 34 -13.03 -41.27 22.55
CA ALA A 34 -13.83 -40.15 23.04
C ALA A 34 -13.57 -38.90 22.19
N VAL A 35 -12.32 -38.68 21.80
CA VAL A 35 -11.87 -37.59 20.93
C VAL A 35 -12.41 -37.76 19.51
N ALA A 36 -12.44 -38.99 18.99
CA ALA A 36 -13.07 -39.30 17.71
C ALA A 36 -14.56 -38.97 17.68
N ALA A 37 -15.30 -39.35 18.73
CA ALA A 37 -16.73 -39.06 18.84
C ALA A 37 -17.02 -37.55 18.97
N GLU A 38 -16.12 -36.77 19.58
CA GLU A 38 -16.21 -35.31 19.64
C GLU A 38 -16.01 -34.67 18.27
N PHE A 39 -14.99 -35.11 17.52
CA PHE A 39 -14.71 -34.62 16.17
C PHE A 39 -15.84 -34.96 15.18
N ASP A 40 -16.41 -36.17 15.28
CA ASP A 40 -17.57 -36.58 14.46
C ASP A 40 -18.79 -35.68 14.69
N ARG A 41 -19.05 -35.26 15.94
CA ARG A 41 -20.13 -34.32 16.26
C ARG A 41 -19.88 -32.95 15.65
N LEU A 42 -18.64 -32.46 15.68
CA LEU A 42 -18.28 -31.18 15.07
C LEU A 42 -18.45 -31.22 13.55
N GLN A 43 -18.01 -32.29 12.89
CA GLN A 43 -18.25 -32.48 11.45
C GLN A 43 -19.74 -32.60 11.10
N GLN A 44 -20.55 -33.15 12.00
CA GLN A 44 -21.99 -33.24 11.79
C GLN A 44 -22.65 -31.85 11.87
N VAL A 45 -22.22 -31.02 12.82
CA VAL A 45 -22.67 -29.62 12.93
C VAL A 45 -22.24 -28.82 11.70
N ASP A 46 -20.99 -28.96 11.28
CA ASP A 46 -20.46 -28.28 10.10
C ASP A 46 -21.26 -28.63 8.83
N ARG A 47 -21.53 -29.92 8.60
CA ARG A 47 -22.40 -30.36 7.49
C ARG A 47 -23.82 -29.79 7.57
N LEU A 48 -24.39 -29.64 8.77
CA LEU A 48 -25.70 -29.02 8.96
C LEU A 48 -25.68 -27.52 8.64
N LEU A 49 -24.61 -26.81 8.98
CA LEU A 49 -24.42 -25.40 8.64
C LEU A 49 -24.15 -25.19 7.15
N ALA A 50 -23.37 -26.06 6.52
CA ALA A 50 -23.10 -26.03 5.09
C ALA A 50 -24.34 -26.32 4.23
N THR A 51 -25.27 -27.13 4.75
CA THR A 51 -26.56 -27.44 4.09
C THR A 51 -27.69 -26.48 4.47
N ALA A 52 -27.42 -25.51 5.36
CA ALA A 52 -28.40 -24.48 5.68
C ALA A 52 -28.71 -23.67 4.40
N PRO A 53 -30.00 -23.50 4.05
CA PRO A 53 -30.36 -22.76 2.84
C PRO A 53 -29.84 -21.33 2.97
N PHE A 54 -28.94 -20.96 2.05
CA PHE A 54 -28.40 -19.61 1.97
C PHE A 54 -29.57 -18.61 1.85
N GLU A 55 -29.94 -17.96 2.94
CA GLU A 55 -30.84 -16.82 2.89
C GLU A 55 -30.15 -15.73 2.07
N ARG A 56 -30.77 -15.38 0.94
CA ARG A 56 -30.30 -14.30 0.08
C ARG A 56 -30.23 -13.03 0.92
N ALA A 57 -29.03 -12.49 1.12
CA ALA A 57 -28.84 -11.23 1.80
C ALA A 57 -29.74 -10.17 1.13
N PRO A 58 -30.58 -9.45 1.89
CA PRO A 58 -31.48 -8.46 1.30
C PRO A 58 -30.66 -7.39 0.60
N GLN A 59 -31.05 -7.00 -0.62
CA GLN A 59 -30.34 -6.02 -1.46
C GLN A 59 -30.04 -4.69 -0.72
N ARG A 60 -30.83 -4.38 0.31
CA ARG A 60 -30.68 -3.20 1.17
C ARG A 60 -29.50 -3.28 2.14
N LEU A 61 -28.96 -4.47 2.42
CA LEU A 61 -27.86 -4.67 3.36
C LEU A 61 -26.54 -4.15 2.76
N ALA A 62 -26.30 -4.37 1.46
CA ALA A 62 -25.17 -3.77 0.76
C ALA A 62 -25.25 -2.24 0.77
N LEU A 63 -26.43 -1.67 0.55
CA LEU A 63 -26.66 -0.22 0.63
C LEU A 63 -26.42 0.31 2.05
N ASN A 64 -26.87 -0.40 3.08
CA ASN A 64 -26.64 0.00 4.47
C ASN A 64 -25.17 -0.13 4.88
N ILE A 65 -24.44 -1.14 4.37
CA ILE A 65 -22.99 -1.28 4.61
C ILE A 65 -22.26 -0.12 3.93
N ILE A 66 -22.55 0.17 2.67
CA ILE A 66 -21.93 1.28 1.94
C ILE A 66 -22.24 2.62 2.61
N ALA A 67 -23.47 2.83 3.05
CA ALA A 67 -23.87 4.05 3.77
C ALA A 67 -23.10 4.20 5.10
N LYS A 68 -23.00 3.12 5.87
CA LYS A 68 -22.28 3.13 7.16
C LYS A 68 -20.78 3.28 6.98
N LEU A 69 -20.21 2.72 5.92
CA LEU A 69 -18.80 2.89 5.57
C LEU A 69 -18.50 4.33 5.13
N ALA A 70 -19.40 4.94 4.34
CA ALA A 70 -19.29 6.33 3.93
C ALA A 70 -19.41 7.29 5.12
N GLU A 71 -20.30 7.00 6.07
CA GLU A 71 -20.45 7.76 7.30
C GLU A 71 -19.21 7.65 8.20
N ASP A 72 -18.63 6.45 8.32
CA ASP A 72 -17.41 6.23 9.10
C ASP A 72 -16.18 6.90 8.45
N LEU A 73 -16.13 6.97 7.12
CA LEU A 73 -15.12 7.74 6.38
C LEU A 73 -15.28 9.25 6.53
N GLN A 74 -16.50 9.77 6.67
CA GLN A 74 -16.75 11.19 6.95
C GLN A 74 -16.41 11.57 8.41
N HIS A 75 -16.63 10.67 9.36
CA HIS A 75 -16.37 10.91 10.78
C HIS A 75 -14.91 10.69 11.18
N LYS A 76 -14.14 9.97 10.35
CA LYS A 76 -12.69 9.98 10.37
C LYS A 76 -12.23 11.40 10.01
N HIS A 77 -12.14 12.24 11.03
CA HIS A 77 -11.45 13.51 10.99
C HIS A 77 -10.01 13.23 10.54
N LEU A 78 -9.77 13.28 9.22
CA LEU A 78 -8.45 13.48 8.67
C LEU A 78 -7.89 14.68 9.46
N PRO A 79 -6.76 14.53 10.16
CA PRO A 79 -6.27 15.60 11.00
C PRO A 79 -6.15 16.85 10.12
N ARG A 80 -6.69 17.99 10.56
CA ARG A 80 -6.72 19.24 9.74
C ARG A 80 -5.36 19.62 9.15
N THR A 81 -4.28 19.16 9.79
CA THR A 81 -2.90 19.24 9.30
C THR A 81 -2.66 18.45 7.99
N SER A 82 -3.31 17.31 7.78
CA SER A 82 -3.24 16.52 6.54
C SER A 82 -3.87 17.24 5.35
N GLY A 83 -4.92 18.04 5.56
CA GLY A 83 -5.51 18.86 4.49
C GLY A 83 -4.62 20.02 4.07
N LEU A 84 -3.99 20.69 5.04
CA LEU A 84 -3.01 21.75 4.78
C LEU A 84 -1.72 21.21 4.14
N ALA A 85 -1.20 20.08 4.62
CA ALA A 85 -0.03 19.44 4.04
C ALA A 85 -0.28 18.96 2.60
N LEU A 86 -1.46 18.42 2.32
CA LEU A 86 -1.86 18.03 0.96
C LEU A 86 -2.00 19.25 0.05
N ALA A 87 -2.65 20.32 0.50
CA ALA A 87 -2.79 21.56 -0.27
C ALA A 87 -1.43 22.20 -0.56
N LEU A 88 -0.51 22.20 0.42
CA LEU A 88 0.86 22.65 0.24
C LEU A 88 1.62 21.78 -0.76
N ALA A 89 1.55 20.45 -0.63
CA ALA A 89 2.18 19.52 -1.56
C ALA A 89 1.65 19.70 -2.98
N LEU A 90 0.34 19.86 -3.15
CA LEU A 90 -0.29 20.15 -4.46
C LEU A 90 0.17 21.49 -5.02
N SER A 91 0.27 22.53 -4.20
CA SER A 91 0.75 23.86 -4.62
C SER A 91 2.21 23.85 -5.06
N LEU A 92 3.07 23.13 -4.33
CA LEU A 92 4.48 22.96 -4.67
C LEU A 92 4.64 22.11 -5.94
N MET A 93 3.82 21.08 -6.09
CA MET A 93 3.82 20.22 -7.28
C MET A 93 3.36 20.99 -8.52
N THR A 94 2.34 21.85 -8.41
CA THR A 94 1.91 22.73 -9.51
C THR A 94 2.97 23.77 -9.86
N LEU A 95 3.62 24.36 -8.85
CA LEU A 95 4.71 25.31 -9.06
C LEU A 95 5.93 24.67 -9.74
N ALA A 96 6.25 23.43 -9.37
CA ALA A 96 7.32 22.65 -10.01
C ALA A 96 6.94 22.20 -11.45
N ALA A 97 5.66 21.99 -11.74
CA ALA A 97 5.18 21.57 -13.05
C ALA A 97 5.14 22.71 -14.09
N LEU A 98 4.98 23.96 -13.65
CA LEU A 98 4.94 25.16 -14.51
C LEU A 98 6.13 25.30 -15.48
N PRO A 99 7.41 25.24 -15.04
CA PRO A 99 8.54 25.34 -15.97
C PRO A 99 8.57 24.19 -16.97
N LEU A 100 8.10 23.01 -16.58
CA LEU A 100 8.03 21.83 -17.43
C LEU A 100 6.99 22.02 -18.55
N LEU A 101 5.82 22.59 -18.22
CA LEU A 101 4.80 22.95 -19.20
C LEU A 101 5.28 24.03 -20.17
N ILE A 102 5.94 25.08 -19.67
CA ILE A 102 6.50 26.15 -20.50
C ILE A 102 7.56 25.59 -21.46
N SER A 103 8.44 24.72 -20.97
CA SER A 103 9.44 24.05 -21.80
C SER A 103 8.81 23.16 -22.86
N LEU A 104 7.77 22.41 -22.50
CA LEU A 104 7.10 21.50 -23.42
C LEU A 104 6.37 22.28 -24.53
N SER A 105 5.70 23.38 -24.18
CA SER A 105 5.09 24.28 -25.15
C SER A 105 6.13 24.83 -26.13
N TRP A 106 7.27 25.31 -25.62
CA TRP A 106 8.35 25.82 -26.47
C TRP A 106 8.96 24.75 -27.37
N PHE A 107 9.14 23.53 -26.85
CA PHE A 107 9.67 22.39 -27.60
C PHE A 107 8.75 21.98 -28.76
N ILE A 108 7.44 21.94 -28.52
CA ILE A 108 6.44 21.65 -29.56
C ILE A 108 6.49 22.73 -30.65
N LEU A 109 6.61 24.00 -30.27
CA LEU A 109 6.79 25.12 -31.20
C LEU A 109 8.09 25.02 -32.00
N SER A 110 9.17 24.51 -31.40
CA SER A 110 10.49 24.45 -32.04
C SER A 110 10.64 23.29 -33.04
N ILE A 111 10.00 22.15 -32.79
CA ILE A 111 10.09 20.94 -33.65
C ILE A 111 9.57 21.20 -35.08
N ILE A 112 8.63 22.13 -35.25
CA ILE A 112 8.04 22.44 -36.56
C ILE A 112 9.03 23.19 -37.48
N GLY A 113 10.18 23.66 -36.97
CA GLY A 113 11.01 24.69 -37.62
C GLY A 113 12.31 24.28 -38.32
N SER A 114 13.26 23.57 -37.68
CA SER A 114 14.59 23.26 -38.29
C SER A 114 15.51 22.46 -37.36
N ALA A 115 16.62 21.90 -37.87
CA ALA A 115 17.68 21.25 -37.07
C ALA A 115 18.34 22.16 -36.01
N ALA A 116 18.26 23.49 -36.15
CA ALA A 116 18.71 24.45 -35.15
C ALA A 116 17.81 24.49 -33.90
N ALA A 117 16.56 24.01 -34.01
CA ALA A 117 15.67 23.86 -32.87
C ALA A 117 16.15 22.79 -31.89
N LEU A 118 16.84 21.75 -32.39
CA LEU A 118 17.36 20.66 -31.56
C LEU A 118 18.46 21.14 -30.61
N SER A 119 19.39 21.98 -31.10
CA SER A 119 20.46 22.53 -30.26
C SER A 119 19.90 23.50 -29.22
N THR A 120 18.90 24.30 -29.60
CA THR A 120 18.20 25.21 -28.69
C THR A 120 17.45 24.44 -27.61
N ALA A 121 16.74 23.36 -27.98
CA ALA A 121 16.05 22.48 -27.04
C ALA A 121 17.01 21.80 -26.05
N LEU A 122 18.16 21.30 -26.50
CA LEU A 122 19.20 20.74 -25.61
C LEU A 122 19.73 21.77 -24.62
N GLN A 123 19.95 23.00 -25.08
CA GLN A 123 20.45 24.08 -24.23
C GLN A 123 19.40 24.50 -23.18
N GLN A 124 18.13 24.49 -23.56
CA GLN A 124 17.00 24.78 -22.68
C GLN A 124 16.78 23.67 -21.65
N LEU A 125 16.94 22.41 -22.04
CA LEU A 125 16.96 21.26 -21.12
C LEU A 125 18.08 21.40 -20.07
N MET A 126 19.27 21.83 -20.47
CA MET A 126 20.34 22.13 -19.51
C MET A 126 19.95 23.25 -18.54
N GLN A 127 19.33 24.33 -19.01
CA GLN A 127 18.90 25.41 -18.13
C GLN A 127 17.82 24.97 -17.14
N ILE A 128 16.89 24.11 -17.56
CA ILE A 128 15.87 23.54 -16.68
C ILE A 128 16.51 22.64 -15.63
N LEU A 129 17.49 21.81 -16.01
CA LEU A 129 18.22 20.98 -15.06
C LEU A 129 18.99 21.83 -14.02
N ILE A 130 19.61 22.93 -14.47
CA ILE A 130 20.30 23.87 -13.58
C ILE A 130 19.30 24.57 -12.65
N ALA A 131 18.16 25.04 -13.16
CA ALA A 131 17.12 25.67 -12.36
C ALA A 131 16.52 24.69 -11.34
N MET A 132 16.30 23.44 -11.74
CA MET A 132 15.77 22.39 -10.87
C MET A 132 16.78 22.03 -9.76
N ARG A 133 18.08 22.01 -10.07
CA ARG A 133 19.14 21.89 -9.07
C ARG A 133 19.12 23.06 -8.08
N GLY A 134 19.03 24.30 -8.56
CA GLY A 134 18.95 25.47 -7.69
C GLY A 134 17.72 25.45 -6.78
N MET A 135 16.59 24.98 -7.27
CA MET A 135 15.38 24.79 -6.46
C MET A 135 15.56 23.72 -5.38
N LEU A 136 16.24 22.60 -5.71
CA LEU A 136 16.62 21.58 -4.74
C LEU A 136 17.53 22.15 -3.64
N ASP A 137 18.53 22.95 -4.02
CA ASP A 137 19.45 23.59 -3.06
C ASP A 137 18.68 24.50 -2.09
N VAL A 138 17.73 25.30 -2.59
CA VAL A 138 16.86 26.15 -1.74
C VAL A 138 15.99 25.32 -0.80
N VAL A 139 15.43 24.20 -1.27
CA VAL A 139 14.62 23.31 -0.42
C VAL A 139 15.49 22.68 0.69
N VAL A 140 16.72 22.28 0.36
CA VAL A 140 17.67 21.73 1.32
C VAL A 140 18.09 22.78 2.35
N GLU A 141 18.41 24.00 1.91
CA GLU A 141 18.79 25.11 2.78
C GLU A 141 17.64 25.48 3.74
N GLN A 142 16.40 25.53 3.22
CA GLN A 142 15.22 25.77 4.05
C GLN A 142 14.94 24.63 5.03
N ALA A 143 15.18 23.38 4.62
CA ALA A 143 15.09 22.24 5.53
C ALA A 143 16.15 22.33 6.65
N GLN A 144 17.37 22.75 6.33
CA GLN A 144 18.45 22.96 7.29
C GLN A 144 18.09 24.08 8.30
N LEU A 145 17.61 25.22 7.82
CA LEU A 145 17.15 26.34 8.68
C LEU A 145 15.97 25.93 9.58
N MET A 146 15.05 25.13 9.06
CA MET A 146 13.93 24.57 9.83
C MET A 146 14.41 23.61 10.92
N THR A 147 15.46 22.82 10.68
CA THR A 147 16.08 21.98 11.72
C THR A 147 16.84 22.75 12.78
N GLU A 148 17.46 23.88 12.43
CA GLU A 148 18.09 24.77 13.42
C GLU A 148 17.04 25.46 14.30
N THR A 149 15.92 25.89 13.71
CA THR A 149 14.84 26.58 14.43
C THR A 149 14.00 25.61 15.27
N TYR A 150 13.80 24.38 14.78
CA TYR A 150 13.03 23.34 15.45
C TYR A 150 13.79 22.00 15.45
N PRO A 151 14.65 21.74 16.46
CA PRO A 151 15.51 20.55 16.50
C PRO A 151 14.74 19.22 16.52
N GLN A 152 13.47 19.25 16.91
CA GLN A 152 12.54 18.12 16.84
C GLN A 152 12.20 17.67 15.40
N LEU A 153 12.31 18.55 14.40
CA LEU A 153 12.16 18.19 12.98
C LEU A 153 13.37 17.39 12.46
N ALA A 154 14.53 17.49 13.10
CA ALA A 154 15.72 16.74 12.69
C ALA A 154 15.51 15.23 12.86
N PHE A 155 14.81 14.81 13.92
CA PHE A 155 14.45 13.40 14.13
C PHE A 155 13.46 12.89 13.08
N VAL A 156 12.55 13.75 12.60
CA VAL A 156 11.59 13.38 11.54
C VAL A 156 12.29 13.22 10.19
N LEU A 157 13.22 14.13 9.85
CA LEU A 157 14.04 14.02 8.65
C LEU A 157 14.97 12.79 8.71
N LEU A 158 15.58 12.52 9.86
CA LEU A 158 16.42 11.35 10.07
C LEU A 158 15.62 10.04 9.95
N ALA A 159 14.36 10.03 10.39
CA ALA A 159 13.44 8.89 10.23
C ALA A 159 12.97 8.70 8.77
N PHE A 160 12.97 9.77 7.96
CA PHE A 160 12.63 9.72 6.55
C PHE A 160 13.70 9.01 5.70
N VAL A 161 14.97 9.08 6.11
CA VAL A 161 16.10 8.42 5.41
C VAL A 161 15.92 6.89 5.33
N PRO A 162 15.74 6.13 6.42
CA PRO A 162 15.54 4.69 6.34
C PRO A 162 14.21 4.35 5.64
N MET A 163 13.17 5.18 5.81
CA MET A 163 11.88 4.97 5.15
C MET A 163 11.99 5.08 3.62
N SER A 164 12.73 6.07 3.13
CA SER A 164 12.99 6.23 1.69
C SER A 164 13.88 5.11 1.13
N MET A 165 14.86 4.62 1.90
CA MET A 165 15.64 3.43 1.53
C MET A 165 14.76 2.18 1.42
N LEU A 166 13.83 1.99 2.36
CA LEU A 166 12.93 0.83 2.37
C LEU A 166 11.97 0.86 1.17
N TRP A 167 11.47 2.04 0.82
CA TRP A 167 10.68 2.25 -0.40
C TRP A 167 11.47 2.00 -1.68
N ALA A 168 12.69 2.51 -1.77
CA ALA A 168 13.55 2.28 -2.93
C ALA A 168 13.91 0.79 -3.09
N TRP A 169 14.13 0.09 -1.97
CA TRP A 169 14.32 -1.35 -1.96
C TRP A 169 13.08 -2.10 -2.44
N LEU A 170 11.89 -1.75 -1.92
CA LEU A 170 10.61 -2.36 -2.31
C LEU A 170 10.33 -2.20 -3.81
N LEU A 171 10.52 -1.00 -4.36
CA LEU A 171 10.35 -0.75 -5.79
C LEU A 171 11.30 -1.59 -6.65
N ARG A 172 12.54 -1.77 -6.19
CA ARG A 172 13.52 -2.66 -6.84
C ARG A 172 13.09 -4.12 -6.81
N THR A 173 12.46 -4.58 -5.73
CA THR A 173 11.95 -5.96 -5.64
C THR A 173 10.77 -6.20 -6.57
N MET A 174 9.91 -5.19 -6.76
CA MET A 174 8.79 -5.31 -7.71
C MET A 174 9.26 -5.38 -9.16
N GLN A 175 10.28 -4.61 -9.54
CA GLN A 175 10.87 -4.67 -10.89
C GLN A 175 11.49 -6.04 -11.21
N ARG A 176 12.13 -6.68 -10.23
CA ARG A 176 12.70 -8.03 -10.40
C ARG A 176 11.64 -9.10 -10.64
N ASN A 177 10.46 -8.98 -10.04
CA ASN A 177 9.39 -9.95 -10.22
C ASN A 177 8.71 -9.84 -11.59
N THR A 178 8.66 -8.65 -12.18
CA THR A 178 8.12 -8.45 -13.53
C THR A 178 8.98 -9.08 -14.64
N GLU A 179 10.31 -9.16 -14.46
CA GLU A 179 11.20 -9.83 -15.42
C GLU A 179 11.13 -11.37 -15.34
N ALA A 180 10.77 -11.91 -14.17
CA ALA A 180 10.67 -13.36 -13.95
C ALA A 180 9.38 -13.99 -14.55
N THR A 181 8.33 -13.19 -14.76
CA THR A 181 7.06 -13.64 -15.38
C THR A 181 7.05 -13.57 -16.91
N SER A 182 8.13 -13.09 -17.54
CA SER A 182 8.28 -13.01 -19.00
C SER A 182 9.15 -14.12 -19.61
N LEU A 183 9.48 -15.17 -18.85
CA LEU A 183 10.12 -16.40 -19.31
C LEU A 183 9.15 -17.58 -19.15
#